data_AF-A0A9E0UIT3-F1
#
_entry.id   AF-A0A9E0UIT3-F1
#
_cell.length_a   1.000
_cell.length_b   1.000
_cell.length_c   1.000
_cell.angle_alpha   90.00
_cell.angle_beta   90.00
_cell.angle_gamma   90.00
#
_symmetry.space_group_name_H-M   'P 1'
#
loop_
_entity.id
_entity.type
_entity.pdbx_description
1 polymer ?
#
loop_
_entity_poly.entity_id
_entity_poly.type
_entity_poly.pdbx_seq_one_letter_code
_entity_poly.pdbx_strand_id
1 'polypeptide(L)'
;MEEIKLMKGNEVVAEAAVRCGCDGYFGYPITPQSEVLETLMEMRPWETSGMTVIQAESEVAAINMVYGGAATGKRVMTSSSSPGISLMCEGLSYLAGAELPCVVVNVSRGGQGLGTIQPSQA
;
A
#
# COMPACT_ATOMS: atom_id res chain seq x y z
N MET A 1 -0.56 -4.07 -31.32
CA MET A 1 0.29 -5.03 -30.57
C MET A 1 0.13 -4.69 -29.12
N GLU A 2 -0.20 -5.65 -28.26
CA GLU A 2 -0.10 -5.40 -26.82
C GLU A 2 1.35 -5.11 -26.48
N GLU A 3 1.58 -4.02 -25.74
CA GLU A 3 2.91 -3.61 -25.31
C GLU A 3 3.34 -4.52 -24.15
N ILE A 4 4.32 -5.39 -24.40
CA ILE A 4 4.88 -6.28 -23.37
C ILE A 4 6.06 -5.55 -22.73
N LYS A 5 5.94 -5.22 -21.45
CA LYS A 5 6.96 -4.54 -20.65
C LYS A 5 7.42 -5.43 -19.50
N LEU A 6 8.73 -5.50 -19.27
CA LEU A 6 9.28 -6.08 -18.04
C LEU A 6 9.14 -5.05 -16.91
N MET A 7 8.48 -5.44 -15.82
CA MET A 7 8.19 -4.56 -14.68
C MET A 7 8.57 -5.25 -13.37
N LYS A 8 8.95 -4.45 -12.36
CA LYS A 8 9.09 -4.93 -10.98
C LYS A 8 7.71 -5.20 -10.38
N GLY A 9 7.64 -6.10 -9.40
CA GLY A 9 6.37 -6.41 -8.72
C GLY A 9 5.69 -5.19 -8.09
N ASN A 10 6.47 -4.29 -7.46
CA ASN A 10 5.97 -3.05 -6.87
C ASN A 10 5.37 -2.11 -7.92
N GLU A 11 6.00 -1.99 -9.09
CA GLU A 11 5.49 -1.19 -10.22
C GLU A 11 4.15 -1.76 -10.72
N VAL A 12 4.05 -3.10 -10.79
CA VAL A 12 2.80 -3.78 -11.18
C VAL A 12 1.67 -3.52 -10.17
N VAL A 13 1.97 -3.49 -8.87
CA VAL A 13 0.97 -3.16 -7.82
C VAL A 13 0.45 -1.73 -8.00
N ALA A 14 1.33 -0.76 -8.21
CA ALA A 14 0.96 0.64 -8.44
C ALA A 14 0.10 0.79 -9.71
N GLU A 15 0.55 0.21 -10.82
CA GLU A 15 -0.17 0.23 -12.10
C GLU A 15 -1.56 -0.42 -11.98
N ALA A 16 -1.64 -1.58 -11.33
CA ALA A 16 -2.89 -2.29 -11.13
C ALA A 16 -3.87 -1.50 -10.25
N ALA A 17 -3.39 -0.85 -9.19
CA ALA A 17 -4.22 -0.02 -8.31
C ALA A 17 -4.94 1.09 -9.10
N VAL A 18 -4.21 1.80 -9.94
CA VAL A 18 -4.77 2.87 -10.79
C VAL A 18 -5.75 2.29 -11.81
N ARG A 19 -5.38 1.20 -12.50
CA ARG A 19 -6.24 0.54 -13.50
C ARG A 19 -7.53 -0.03 -12.92
N CYS A 20 -7.50 -0.52 -11.67
CA CYS A 20 -8.67 -1.05 -10.97
C CYS A 20 -9.55 0.03 -10.34
N GLY A 21 -9.21 1.32 -10.51
CA GLY A 21 -9.99 2.44 -9.99
C GLY A 21 -9.90 2.56 -8.47
N CYS A 22 -8.70 2.41 -7.90
CA CYS A 22 -8.45 2.76 -6.51
C CYS A 22 -8.62 4.27 -6.31
N ASP A 23 -9.44 4.68 -5.35
CA ASP A 23 -9.68 6.09 -5.01
C ASP A 23 -8.54 6.69 -4.17
N GLY A 24 -7.86 5.88 -3.36
CA GLY A 24 -6.84 6.38 -2.43
C GLY A 24 -5.76 5.39 -2.06
N TYR A 25 -4.50 5.87 -2.01
CA TYR A 25 -3.35 5.18 -1.45
C TYR A 25 -2.76 5.99 -0.30
N PHE A 26 -2.57 5.33 0.84
CA PHE A 26 -1.94 5.93 2.03
C PHE A 26 -0.80 5.02 2.47
N GLY A 27 0.44 5.49 2.51
CA GLY A 27 1.57 4.62 2.83
C GLY A 27 2.71 5.34 3.54
N TYR A 28 3.47 4.59 4.34
CA TYR A 28 4.70 5.05 4.97
C TYR A 28 5.91 4.35 4.34
N PRO A 29 7.01 5.05 4.01
CA PRO A 29 8.15 4.43 3.36
C PRO A 29 8.83 3.33 4.22
N ILE A 30 8.83 2.10 3.72
CA ILE A 30 9.63 0.99 4.27
C ILE A 30 10.14 0.08 3.14
N THR A 31 11.44 -0.15 3.07
CA THR A 31 12.04 -1.06 2.07
C THR A 31 11.59 -2.50 2.31
N PRO A 32 11.26 -3.31 1.30
CA PRO A 32 11.30 -3.05 -0.15
C PRO A 32 9.99 -2.48 -0.73
N GLN A 33 8.97 -2.22 0.08
CA GLN A 33 7.68 -1.73 -0.40
C GLN A 33 7.73 -0.29 -0.95
N SER A 34 8.65 0.57 -0.49
CA SER A 34 8.70 2.00 -0.85
C SER A 34 8.52 2.31 -2.34
N GLU A 35 9.00 1.45 -3.23
CA GLU A 35 8.88 1.60 -4.68
C GLU A 35 7.41 1.71 -5.16
N VAL A 36 6.42 1.18 -4.43
CA VAL A 36 5.00 1.34 -4.76
C VAL A 36 4.59 2.81 -4.66
N LEU A 37 4.95 3.47 -3.56
CA LEU A 37 4.66 4.90 -3.35
C LEU A 37 5.44 5.76 -4.35
N GLU A 38 6.72 5.44 -4.57
CA GLU A 38 7.56 6.14 -5.56
C GLU A 38 6.95 6.05 -6.97
N THR A 39 6.53 4.85 -7.38
CA THR A 39 5.88 4.62 -8.69
C THR A 39 4.59 5.42 -8.81
N LEU A 40 3.73 5.42 -7.78
CA LEU A 40 2.50 6.22 -7.78
C LEU A 40 2.79 7.73 -7.84
N MET A 41 3.85 8.19 -7.18
CA MET A 41 4.26 9.60 -7.27
C MET A 41 4.75 9.98 -8.67
N GLU A 42 5.49 9.10 -9.33
CA GLU A 42 5.91 9.29 -10.72
C GLU A 42 4.73 9.28 -11.71
N MET A 43 3.76 8.37 -11.50
CA MET A 43 2.57 8.25 -12.34
C MET A 43 1.59 9.42 -12.20
N ARG A 44 1.61 10.11 -11.05
CA ARG A 44 0.71 11.23 -10.72
C ARG A 44 -0.78 10.91 -10.97
N PRO A 45 -1.32 9.81 -10.42
CA PRO A 45 -2.65 9.31 -10.77
C PRO A 45 -3.79 10.25 -10.33
N TRP A 46 -3.51 11.22 -9.46
CA TRP A 46 -4.44 12.30 -9.12
C TRP A 46 -4.76 13.22 -10.31
N GLU A 47 -3.91 13.28 -11.34
CA GLU A 47 -4.15 14.05 -12.56
C GLU A 47 -4.94 13.27 -13.62
N THR A 48 -5.05 11.95 -13.48
CA THR A 48 -5.69 11.07 -14.48
C THR A 48 -6.93 10.38 -13.92
N SER A 49 -6.76 9.49 -12.94
CA SER A 49 -7.84 8.75 -12.28
C SER A 49 -8.53 9.52 -11.16
N GLY A 50 -7.92 10.60 -10.67
CA GLY A 50 -8.36 11.32 -9.46
C GLY A 50 -7.96 10.62 -8.15
N MET A 51 -7.18 9.54 -8.22
CA MET A 51 -6.69 8.80 -7.06
C MET A 51 -5.85 9.71 -6.15
N THR A 52 -6.18 9.74 -4.86
CA THR A 52 -5.41 10.47 -3.85
C THR A 52 -4.21 9.61 -3.42
N VAL A 53 -3.02 10.20 -3.38
CA VAL A 53 -1.79 9.52 -2.93
C VAL A 53 -1.16 10.33 -1.83
N ILE A 54 -1.03 9.73 -0.63
CA ILE A 54 -0.47 10.41 0.54
C ILE A 54 0.64 9.55 1.15
N GLN A 55 1.79 10.20 1.35
CA GLN A 55 2.82 9.70 2.25
C GLN A 55 2.38 10.01 3.69
N ALA A 56 2.03 8.98 4.43
CA ALA A 56 1.71 9.09 5.85
C ALA A 56 2.99 9.29 6.68
N GLU A 57 2.84 9.67 7.94
CA GLU A 57 3.94 9.83 8.89
C GLU A 57 4.37 8.52 9.57
N SER A 58 3.51 7.49 9.55
CA SER A 58 3.76 6.16 10.11
C SER A 58 2.81 5.13 9.52
N GLU A 59 3.10 3.84 9.71
CA GLU A 59 2.18 2.76 9.36
C GLU A 59 0.86 2.83 10.14
N VAL A 60 0.91 3.28 11.41
CA VAL A 60 -0.29 3.51 12.25
C VAL A 60 -1.18 4.57 11.63
N ALA A 61 -0.59 5.66 11.14
CA ALA A 61 -1.34 6.71 10.46
C ALA A 61 -1.90 6.22 9.12
N ALA A 62 -1.09 5.53 8.32
CA ALA A 62 -1.50 4.99 7.03
C ALA A 62 -2.73 4.08 7.15
N ILE A 63 -2.75 3.13 8.09
CA ILE A 63 -3.89 2.22 8.25
C ILE A 63 -5.15 2.93 8.77
N ASN A 64 -5.00 3.96 9.61
CA ASN A 64 -6.13 4.77 10.06
C ASN A 64 -6.68 5.68 8.96
N MET A 65 -5.84 6.19 8.05
CA MET A 65 -6.29 6.86 6.83
C MET A 65 -7.06 5.91 5.91
N VAL A 66 -6.59 4.65 5.76
CA VAL A 66 -7.34 3.59 5.04
C VAL A 66 -8.69 3.34 5.71
N TYR A 67 -8.74 3.21 7.04
CA TYR A 67 -10.00 3.04 7.78
C TYR A 67 -10.98 4.18 7.46
N GLY A 68 -10.53 5.44 7.55
CA GLY A 68 -11.36 6.60 7.25
C GLY A 68 -11.83 6.61 5.79
N GLY A 69 -10.94 6.32 4.84
CA GLY A 69 -11.27 6.23 3.42
C GLY A 69 -12.32 5.16 3.12
N ALA A 70 -12.13 3.94 3.63
CA ALA A 70 -13.06 2.83 3.45
C ALA A 70 -14.43 3.13 4.08
N ALA A 71 -14.48 3.78 5.24
CA ALA A 71 -15.71 4.20 5.91
C ALA A 71 -16.55 5.20 5.08
N THR A 72 -15.93 5.91 4.14
CA THR A 72 -16.65 6.82 3.21
C THR A 72 -17.11 6.14 1.92
N GLY A 73 -16.95 4.81 1.82
CA GLY A 73 -17.32 4.02 0.63
C GLY A 73 -16.30 4.10 -0.51
N LYS A 74 -15.07 4.56 -0.24
CA LYS A 74 -13.99 4.68 -1.22
C LYS A 74 -13.15 3.42 -1.28
N ARG A 75 -12.68 3.07 -2.49
CA ARG A 75 -11.73 1.98 -2.70
C ARG A 75 -10.34 2.45 -2.32
N VAL A 76 -9.86 1.99 -1.17
CA VAL A 76 -8.59 2.45 -0.62
C VAL A 76 -7.64 1.31 -0.36
N MET A 77 -6.36 1.62 -0.44
CA MET A 77 -5.30 0.68 -0.18
C MET A 77 -4.13 1.29 0.58
N THR A 78 -3.32 0.40 1.17
CA THR A 78 -2.00 0.71 1.67
C THR A 78 -1.02 -0.40 1.28
N SER A 79 0.27 -0.14 1.43
CA SER A 79 1.27 -1.18 1.38
C SER A 79 2.33 -0.93 2.44
N SER A 80 2.89 -2.02 2.98
CA SER A 80 3.97 -1.98 3.96
C SER A 80 4.84 -3.24 3.87
N SER A 81 5.79 -3.40 4.79
CA SER A 81 6.70 -4.54 4.87
C SER A 81 6.85 -5.03 6.31
N SER A 82 6.64 -6.32 6.55
CA SER A 82 7.04 -7.05 7.77
C SER A 82 6.82 -6.26 9.10
N PRO A 83 7.81 -5.57 9.74
CA PRO A 83 7.55 -4.77 10.93
C PRO A 83 6.42 -3.75 10.81
N GLY A 84 6.27 -3.12 9.64
CA GLY A 84 5.23 -2.13 9.42
C GLY A 84 3.83 -2.73 9.46
N ILE A 85 3.65 -3.98 9.03
CA ILE A 85 2.38 -4.70 9.18
C ILE A 85 2.06 -4.96 10.66
N SER A 86 3.08 -5.26 11.48
CA SER A 86 2.88 -5.39 12.93
C SER A 86 2.35 -4.10 13.57
N LEU A 87 2.79 -2.94 13.08
CA LEU A 87 2.30 -1.63 13.54
C LEU A 87 0.86 -1.35 13.07
N MET A 88 0.41 -1.98 11.97
CA MET A 88 -0.95 -1.83 11.46
C MET A 88 -1.97 -2.77 12.12
N CYS A 89 -1.54 -3.74 12.93
CA CYS A 89 -2.42 -4.80 13.48
C CYS A 89 -3.65 -4.28 14.21
N GLU A 90 -3.53 -3.18 14.97
CA GLU A 90 -4.68 -2.56 15.62
C GLU A 90 -5.70 -2.08 14.57
N GLY A 91 -5.27 -1.26 13.61
CA GLY A 91 -6.13 -0.76 12.54
C GLY A 91 -6.75 -1.86 11.67
N LEU A 92 -6.01 -2.95 11.41
CA LEU A 92 -6.53 -4.14 10.72
C LEU A 92 -7.67 -4.79 11.49
N SER A 93 -7.55 -4.90 12.82
CA SER A 93 -8.61 -5.43 13.67
C SER A 93 -9.86 -4.54 13.64
N TYR A 94 -9.69 -3.21 13.65
CA TYR A 94 -10.80 -2.27 13.55
C TYR A 94 -11.49 -2.33 12.18
N LEU A 95 -10.72 -2.37 11.08
CA LEU A 95 -11.24 -2.54 9.71
C LEU A 95 -12.10 -3.80 9.60
N ALA A 96 -11.60 -4.93 10.12
CA ALA A 96 -12.33 -6.20 10.12
C ALA A 96 -13.60 -6.13 10.97
N GLY A 97 -13.51 -5.56 12.18
CA GLY A 97 -14.67 -5.42 13.08
C GLY A 97 -15.76 -4.48 12.56
N ALA A 98 -15.39 -3.52 11.71
CA ALA A 98 -16.32 -2.60 11.07
C ALA A 98 -16.75 -3.05 9.65
N GLU A 99 -16.29 -4.21 9.19
CA GLU A 99 -16.56 -4.76 7.84
C GLU A 99 -16.19 -3.80 6.70
N LEU A 100 -15.11 -3.03 6.88
CA LEU A 100 -14.67 -2.02 5.92
C LEU A 100 -13.72 -2.62 4.86
N PRO A 101 -14.10 -2.64 3.57
CA PRO A 101 -13.28 -3.23 2.53
C PRO A 101 -12.08 -2.36 2.18
N CYS A 102 -10.88 -2.94 2.18
CA CYS A 102 -9.65 -2.29 1.73
C CYS A 102 -8.63 -3.33 1.25
N VAL A 103 -7.57 -2.86 0.59
CA VAL A 103 -6.43 -3.72 0.18
C VAL A 103 -5.19 -3.33 0.96
N VAL A 104 -4.55 -4.33 1.60
CA VAL A 104 -3.28 -4.15 2.30
C VAL A 104 -2.23 -5.05 1.66
N VAL A 105 -1.23 -4.45 1.00
CA VAL A 105 -0.15 -5.20 0.35
C VAL A 105 1.01 -5.35 1.32
N ASN A 106 1.32 -6.59 1.70
CA ASN A 106 2.48 -6.92 2.51
C ASN A 106 3.64 -7.39 1.62
N VAL A 107 4.60 -6.52 1.37
CA VAL A 107 5.84 -6.88 0.66
C VAL A 107 6.81 -7.47 1.69
N SER A 108 6.77 -8.79 1.84
CA SER A 108 7.45 -9.48 2.93
C SER A 108 8.98 -9.49 2.78
N ARG A 109 9.68 -9.06 3.82
CA ARG A 109 11.15 -9.17 3.99
C ARG A 109 11.49 -9.94 5.27
N GLY A 110 12.68 -10.54 5.33
CA GLY A 110 13.14 -11.42 6.40
C GLY A 110 13.08 -10.76 7.78
N GLY A 111 12.51 -11.49 8.75
CA GLY A 111 12.65 -11.30 10.20
C GLY A 111 12.21 -9.96 10.82
N GLN A 112 11.28 -10.03 11.77
CA GLN A 112 11.07 -8.95 12.74
C GLN A 112 12.29 -8.83 13.67
N GLY A 113 12.89 -7.65 13.75
CA GLY A 113 13.95 -7.32 14.71
C GLY A 113 15.41 -7.37 14.24
N LEU A 114 15.73 -8.11 13.16
CA LEU A 114 17.11 -8.15 12.62
C LEU A 114 17.40 -7.06 11.57
N GLY A 115 16.36 -6.37 11.09
CA GLY A 115 16.51 -5.29 10.10
C GLY A 115 16.94 -5.75 8.71
N THR A 116 16.88 -7.06 8.42
CA THR A 116 17.23 -7.54 7.08
C THR A 116 16.18 -7.11 6.06
N ILE A 117 16.68 -6.65 4.91
CA ILE A 117 15.86 -6.19 3.78
C ILE A 117 15.70 -7.26 2.71
N GLN A 118 16.31 -8.45 2.91
CA GLN A 118 16.22 -9.57 1.98
C GLN A 118 14.83 -10.23 2.05
N PRO A 119 14.35 -10.85 0.96
CA PRO A 119 13.06 -11.55 0.96
C PRO A 119 12.97 -12.62 2.06
N SER A 120 11.83 -12.67 2.76
CA SER A 120 11.52 -13.76 3.68
C SER A 120 10.99 -14.95 2.89
N GLN A 121 11.85 -15.66 2.14
CA GLN A 121 11.46 -16.94 1.53
C GLN A 121 11.53 -18.10 2.55
N ALA A 122 11.08 -17.84 3.77
CA ALA A 122 10.98 -18.83 4.85
C ALA A 122 9.56 -19.41 4.89
#